data_AF-A0A923MBZ6-F1
#
_entry.id   AF-A0A923MBZ6-F1
#
_cell.length_a   1.000
_cell.length_b   1.000
_cell.length_c   1.000
_cell.angle_alpha   90.00
_cell.angle_beta   90.00
_cell.angle_gamma   90.00
#
_symmetry.space_group_name_H-M   'P 1'
#
loop_
_entity.id
_entity.type
_entity.pdbx_description
1 polymer ?
#
loop_
_entity_poly.entity_id
_entity_poly.type
_entity_poly.pdbx_seq_one_letter_code
_entity_poly.pdbx_strand_id
1 'polypeptide(L)'
;MPTDKKRTNTSKPFSAAQVAAAKAAAASVSPAPATDWSKATVTRGGGVEATIEGVRRARGPNRRPTKEQVAIRIDRDVLGAFRAAGPGWQTRMNSALKEWLAEHPLRAKAKRTS
;
A
#
# COMPACT_ATOMS: atom_id res chain seq x y z
N MET A 1 -48.73 27.76 -4.89
CA MET A 1 -47.83 27.50 -3.75
C MET A 1 -48.47 26.50 -2.82
N PRO A 2 -48.06 25.23 -2.76
CA PRO A 2 -48.43 24.32 -1.68
C PRO A 2 -47.26 24.16 -0.70
N THR A 3 -47.50 24.45 0.58
CA THR A 3 -46.52 24.38 1.66
C THR A 3 -46.23 22.95 2.10
N ASP A 4 -44.95 22.67 2.30
CA ASP A 4 -44.37 21.41 2.78
C ASP A 4 -44.89 21.03 4.18
N LYS A 5 -45.57 19.89 4.31
CA LYS A 5 -46.09 19.38 5.58
C LYS A 5 -44.98 18.55 6.26
N LYS A 6 -44.17 19.19 7.11
CA LYS A 6 -43.13 18.52 7.91
C LYS A 6 -43.74 17.36 8.70
N ARG A 7 -43.33 16.13 8.41
CA ARG A 7 -43.65 14.96 9.27
C ARG A 7 -42.81 15.06 10.53
N THR A 8 -43.39 15.53 11.63
CA THR A 8 -42.73 15.49 12.94
C THR A 8 -42.80 14.08 13.49
N ASN A 9 -41.65 13.38 13.52
CA ASN A 9 -41.51 12.08 14.16
C ASN A 9 -41.54 12.27 15.69
N THR A 10 -42.74 12.21 16.27
CA THR A 10 -42.99 12.25 17.71
C THR A 10 -42.94 10.83 18.27
N SER A 11 -41.73 10.29 18.39
CA SER A 11 -41.51 9.10 19.21
C SER A 11 -40.90 9.54 20.54
N LYS A 12 -41.54 9.19 21.67
CA LYS A 12 -41.00 9.49 23.01
C LYS A 12 -39.65 8.77 23.17
N PRO A 13 -38.57 9.46 23.58
CA PRO A 13 -37.32 8.77 23.89
C PRO A 13 -37.53 7.85 25.09
N PHE A 14 -36.83 6.72 25.11
CA PHE A 14 -36.86 5.79 26.24
C PHE A 14 -36.50 6.53 27.54
N SER A 15 -37.24 6.26 28.62
CA SER A 15 -36.92 6.83 29.92
C SER A 15 -35.60 6.27 30.46
N ALA A 16 -34.92 7.01 31.32
CA ALA A 16 -33.68 6.55 31.94
C ALA A 16 -33.86 5.21 32.67
N ALA A 17 -35.04 4.96 33.24
CA ALA A 17 -35.39 3.69 33.87
C ALA A 17 -35.49 2.53 32.86
N GLN A 18 -36.06 2.77 31.68
CA GLN A 18 -36.12 1.77 30.60
C GLN A 18 -34.72 1.45 30.06
N VAL A 19 -33.85 2.46 29.92
CA VAL A 19 -32.46 2.27 29.51
C VAL A 19 -31.67 1.49 30.56
N ALA A 20 -31.88 1.78 31.85
CA ALA A 20 -31.25 1.05 32.95
C ALA A 20 -31.72 -0.41 33.03
N ALA A 21 -33.03 -0.66 32.89
CA ALA A 21 -33.60 -2.00 32.84
C ALA A 21 -33.09 -2.81 31.64
N ALA A 22 -32.99 -2.20 30.46
CA ALA A 22 -32.44 -2.84 29.27
C ALA A 22 -30.96 -3.19 29.43
N LYS A 23 -30.18 -2.30 30.05
CA LYS A 23 -28.75 -2.54 30.32
C LYS A 23 -28.54 -3.65 31.37
N ALA A 24 -29.43 -3.74 32.36
CA ALA A 24 -29.41 -4.80 33.38
C ALA A 24 -29.89 -6.15 32.84
N ALA A 25 -30.83 -6.16 31.89
CA ALA A 25 -31.34 -7.37 31.25
C ALA A 25 -30.43 -7.91 30.13
N ALA A 26 -29.47 -7.12 29.66
CA ALA A 26 -28.50 -7.56 28.67
C ALA A 26 -27.59 -8.64 29.29
N ALA A 27 -27.68 -9.86 28.77
CA ALA A 27 -26.78 -10.95 29.13
C ALA A 27 -25.32 -10.50 28.93
N SER A 28 -24.44 -10.82 29.88
CA SER A 28 -23.02 -10.55 29.78
C SER A 28 -22.41 -11.36 28.65
N VAL A 29 -22.41 -10.79 27.44
CA VAL A 29 -21.62 -11.30 26.33
C VAL A 29 -20.17 -10.95 26.63
N SER A 30 -19.33 -11.97 26.84
CA SER A 30 -17.89 -11.79 26.95
C SER A 30 -17.40 -10.92 25.79
N PRO A 31 -16.60 -9.87 26.07
CA PRO A 31 -16.08 -9.03 25.00
C PRO A 31 -15.29 -9.91 24.04
N ALA A 32 -15.58 -9.78 22.74
CA ALA A 32 -14.80 -10.44 21.70
C ALA A 32 -13.30 -10.13 21.90
N PRO A 33 -12.40 -11.06 21.55
CA PRO A 33 -10.97 -10.80 21.64
C PRO A 33 -10.64 -9.51 20.87
N ALA A 34 -9.78 -8.67 21.46
CA ALA A 34 -9.40 -7.39 20.87
C ALA A 34 -8.90 -7.62 19.45
N THR A 35 -9.73 -7.25 18.47
CA THR A 35 -9.36 -7.35 17.05
C THR A 35 -8.24 -6.36 16.81
N ASP A 36 -7.13 -6.83 16.22
CA ASP A 36 -6.01 -5.95 15.90
C ASP A 36 -6.34 -5.09 14.68
N TRP A 37 -6.51 -3.79 14.92
CA TRP A 37 -6.82 -2.79 13.90
C TRP A 37 -5.57 -2.15 13.27
N SER A 38 -4.36 -2.65 13.58
CA SER A 38 -3.09 -2.07 13.10
C SER A 38 -2.96 -1.97 11.58
N LYS A 39 -3.70 -2.80 10.82
CA LYS A 39 -3.72 -2.79 9.34
C LYS A 39 -5.01 -2.23 8.75
N ALA A 40 -5.90 -1.66 9.56
CA ALA A 40 -7.15 -1.11 9.07
C ALA A 40 -6.92 0.18 8.27
N THR A 41 -7.54 0.27 7.09
CA THR A 41 -7.51 1.48 6.26
C THR A 41 -8.80 2.27 6.50
N VAL A 42 -8.69 3.44 7.11
CA VAL A 42 -9.83 4.33 7.35
C VAL A 42 -9.87 5.39 6.26
N THR A 43 -10.84 5.28 5.37
CA THR A 43 -11.08 6.29 4.33
C THR A 43 -12.07 7.32 4.86
N ARG A 44 -11.67 8.60 4.94
CA ARG A 44 -12.54 9.66 5.45
C ARG A 44 -13.71 9.87 4.48
N GLY A 45 -14.93 9.57 4.93
CA GLY A 45 -16.16 9.91 4.22
C GLY A 45 -16.69 8.89 3.20
N GLY A 46 -16.16 7.66 3.12
CA GLY A 46 -16.67 6.68 2.14
C GLY A 46 -16.52 5.23 2.56
N GLY A 47 -17.61 4.46 2.38
CA GLY A 47 -17.76 3.05 2.77
C GLY A 47 -16.85 2.07 2.04
N VAL A 48 -17.24 0.79 2.06
CA VAL A 48 -16.41 -0.33 1.59
C VAL A 48 -15.91 -0.11 0.16
N GLU A 49 -16.76 0.42 -0.73
CA GLU A 49 -16.41 0.67 -2.14
C GLU A 49 -15.27 1.69 -2.32
N ALA A 50 -15.36 2.84 -1.62
CA ALA A 50 -14.33 3.88 -1.68
C ALA A 50 -13.01 3.40 -1.07
N THR A 51 -13.08 2.53 -0.07
CA THR A 51 -11.92 1.92 0.56
C THR A 51 -11.26 0.89 -0.35
N ILE A 52 -12.03 0.07 -1.07
CA ILE A 52 -11.51 -0.88 -2.07
C ILE A 52 -10.78 -0.13 -3.20
N GLU A 53 -11.37 0.94 -3.71
CA GLU A 53 -10.75 1.75 -4.79
C GLU A 53 -9.47 2.44 -4.31
N GLY A 54 -9.45 2.97 -3.09
CA GLY A 54 -8.26 3.56 -2.47
C GLY A 54 -7.12 2.55 -2.27
N VAL A 55 -7.43 1.35 -1.80
CA VAL A 55 -6.47 0.25 -1.63
C VAL A 55 -5.92 -0.23 -2.97
N ARG A 56 -6.76 -0.32 -4.02
CA ARG A 56 -6.31 -0.69 -5.37
C ARG A 56 -5.32 0.31 -5.96
N ARG A 57 -5.48 1.60 -5.67
CA ARG A 57 -4.60 2.67 -6.14
C ARG A 57 -3.32 2.81 -5.30
N ALA A 58 -3.36 2.37 -4.05
CA ALA A 58 -2.18 2.37 -3.19
C ALA A 58 -1.17 1.32 -3.68
N ARG A 59 0.00 1.77 -4.12
CA ARG A 59 1.13 0.86 -4.29
C ARG A 59 1.54 0.36 -2.91
N GLY A 60 1.74 -0.95 -2.78
CA GLY A 60 2.21 -1.56 -1.53
C GLY A 60 3.52 -0.94 -1.03
N PRO A 61 3.93 -1.25 0.23
CA PRO A 61 5.14 -0.71 0.82
C PRO A 61 6.31 -0.84 -0.16
N ASN A 62 6.98 0.29 -0.43
CA ASN A 62 8.08 0.35 -1.38
C ASN A 62 9.20 -0.59 -0.89
N ARG A 63 9.20 -1.84 -1.38
CA ARG A 63 10.29 -2.79 -1.12
C ARG A 63 11.55 -2.08 -1.58
N ARG A 64 12.53 -2.01 -0.67
CA ARG A 64 13.86 -1.40 -0.85
C ARG A 64 14.30 -1.43 -2.31
N PRO A 65 14.77 -0.30 -2.89
CA PRO A 65 15.14 -0.26 -4.29
C PRO A 65 16.13 -1.38 -4.59
N THR A 66 15.70 -2.41 -5.33
CA THR A 66 16.56 -3.54 -5.69
C THR A 66 17.63 -3.11 -6.71
N LYS A 67 17.49 -1.91 -7.26
CA LYS A 67 18.36 -1.31 -8.26
C LYS A 67 18.87 0.01 -7.70
N GLU A 68 20.18 0.18 -7.71
CA GLU A 68 20.83 1.43 -7.37
C GLU A 68 20.99 2.27 -8.65
N GLN A 69 20.57 3.54 -8.60
CA GLN A 69 20.78 4.46 -9.71
C GLN A 69 22.18 5.04 -9.59
N VAL A 70 23.07 4.63 -10.49
CA VAL A 70 24.45 5.14 -10.55
C VAL A 70 24.64 5.96 -11.82
N ALA A 71 25.26 7.13 -11.71
CA ALA A 71 25.65 7.95 -12.84
C ALA A 71 27.01 7.50 -13.39
N ILE A 72 26.99 6.53 -14.31
CA ILE A 72 28.19 6.06 -15.04
C ILE A 72 28.20 6.57 -16.48
N ARG A 73 29.39 6.83 -17.02
CA ARG A 73 29.58 7.14 -18.44
C ARG A 73 29.72 5.84 -19.22
N ILE A 74 28.89 5.67 -20.24
CA ILE A 74 28.93 4.54 -21.18
C ILE A 74 29.27 5.10 -22.56
N ASP A 75 30.01 4.32 -23.35
CA ASP A 75 30.31 4.66 -24.74
C ASP A 75 29.03 4.88 -25.57
N ARG A 76 29.08 5.82 -26.52
CA ARG A 76 27.92 6.19 -27.34
C ARG A 76 27.47 5.05 -28.24
N ASP A 77 28.39 4.24 -28.76
CA ASP A 77 28.08 3.17 -29.72
C ASP A 77 27.37 2.02 -29.00
N VAL A 78 27.87 1.66 -27.81
CA VAL A 78 27.26 0.65 -26.95
C VAL A 78 25.84 1.08 -26.54
N LEU A 79 25.69 2.32 -26.10
CA LEU A 79 24.41 2.86 -25.68
C LEU A 79 23.44 3.00 -26.87
N GLY A 80 23.94 3.32 -28.05
CA GLY A 80 23.19 3.34 -29.31
C GLY A 80 22.64 1.96 -29.67
N ALA A 81 23.47 0.92 -29.62
CA ALA A 81 23.07 -0.46 -29.90
C ALA A 81 21.96 -0.94 -28.96
N PHE A 82 22.08 -0.68 -27.65
CA PHE A 82 21.01 -1.04 -26.70
C PHE A 82 19.73 -0.25 -26.93
N ARG A 83 19.81 1.07 -27.19
CA ARG A 83 18.62 1.88 -27.46
C ARG A 83 17.89 1.48 -28.72
N ALA A 84 18.62 1.11 -29.77
CA ALA A 84 18.04 0.59 -31.01
C ALA A 84 17.23 -0.69 -30.78
N ALA A 85 17.53 -1.45 -29.73
CA ALA A 85 16.81 -2.65 -29.37
C ALA A 85 15.37 -2.37 -28.85
N GLY A 86 15.03 -1.11 -28.56
CA GLY A 86 13.67 -0.67 -28.22
C GLY A 86 13.38 -0.56 -26.71
N PRO A 87 12.09 -0.56 -26.31
CA PRO A 87 11.68 -0.45 -24.91
C PRO A 87 12.36 -1.50 -24.02
N GLY A 88 12.71 -1.12 -22.80
CA GLY A 88 13.38 -2.01 -21.84
C GLY A 88 14.88 -2.25 -22.12
N TRP A 89 15.52 -1.44 -22.98
CA TRP A 89 16.95 -1.54 -23.25
C TRP A 89 17.83 -1.49 -22.00
N GLN A 90 17.45 -0.72 -20.97
CA GLN A 90 18.19 -0.69 -19.70
C GLN A 90 18.15 -2.04 -18.96
N THR A 91 17.01 -2.73 -19.01
CA THR A 91 16.87 -4.08 -18.42
C THR A 91 17.76 -5.06 -19.18
N ARG A 92 17.79 -4.99 -20.52
CA ARG A 92 18.68 -5.81 -21.35
C ARG A 92 20.16 -5.54 -21.07
N MET A 93 20.55 -4.28 -20.97
CA MET A 93 21.92 -3.88 -20.59
C MET A 93 22.29 -4.43 -19.22
N ASN A 94 21.39 -4.34 -18.24
CA ASN A 94 21.61 -4.91 -16.91
C ASN A 94 21.72 -6.45 -16.93
N SER A 95 20.94 -7.14 -17.76
CA SER A 95 21.07 -8.60 -17.95
C SER A 95 22.42 -8.97 -18.56
N ALA A 96 22.87 -8.25 -19.60
CA ALA A 96 24.18 -8.47 -20.21
C ALA A 96 25.33 -8.26 -19.21
N LEU A 97 25.24 -7.24 -18.34
CA LEU A 97 26.22 -7.04 -17.28
C LEU A 97 26.25 -8.19 -16.27
N LYS A 98 25.09 -8.79 -15.95
CA LYS A 98 25.04 -9.97 -15.06
C LYS A 98 25.66 -11.20 -15.70
N GLU A 99 25.37 -11.44 -16.98
CA GLU A 99 25.93 -12.54 -17.75
C GLU A 99 27.46 -12.39 -17.86
N TRP A 100 27.93 -11.19 -18.19
CA TRP A 100 29.36 -10.89 -18.24
C TRP A 100 30.06 -11.15 -16.90
N LEU A 101 29.45 -10.79 -15.77
CA LEU A 101 29.99 -11.08 -14.43
C LEU A 101 30.00 -12.57 -14.07
N ALA A 102 29.05 -13.35 -14.60
CA ALA A 102 29.00 -14.80 -14.40
C ALA A 102 30.15 -15.49 -15.16
N GLU A 103 30.46 -15.01 -16.35
CA GLU A 103 31.59 -15.48 -17.16
C GLU A 103 32.94 -14.95 -16.65
N HIS A 104 32.97 -13.71 -16.15
CA HIS A 104 34.16 -13.00 -15.71
C HIS A 104 34.04 -12.63 -14.23
N PRO A 105 34.20 -13.62 -13.32
CA PRO A 105 34.14 -13.34 -11.89
C PRO A 105 35.24 -12.34 -11.52
N LEU A 106 34.82 -11.19 -10.98
CA LEU A 106 35.76 -10.19 -10.49
C LEU A 106 36.55 -10.82 -9.34
N ARG A 107 37.86 -11.02 -9.57
CA ARG A 107 38.76 -11.44 -8.49
C ARG A 107 38.72 -10.36 -7.40
N ALA A 108 38.27 -10.76 -6.21
CA ALA A 108 38.29 -9.88 -5.06
C ALA A 108 39.73 -9.41 -4.81
N LYS A 109 39.96 -8.09 -4.81
CA LYS A 109 41.22 -7.54 -4.31
C LYS A 109 41.31 -7.91 -2.83
N ALA A 110 42.27 -8.77 -2.48
CA ALA A 110 42.62 -9.02 -1.09
C ALA A 110 42.91 -7.67 -0.42
N LYS A 111 42.18 -7.34 0.64
CA LYS A 111 42.48 -6.17 1.45
C LYS A 111 43.88 -6.38 2.02
N ARG A 112 44.88 -5.69 1.46
CA ARG A 112 46.18 -5.52 2.11
C ARG A 112 45.93 -4.65 3.34
N THR A 113 45.60 -5.30 4.44
CA THR A 113 45.66 -4.71 5.78
C THR A 113 47.12 -4.41 6.07
N SER A 114 47.44 -3.13 6.23
CA SER A 114 48.66 -2.63 6.86
C SER A 114 48.40 -2.37 8.33
#